data_AF-A0A7M7NDB5-F1
#
_entry.id   AF-A0A7M7NDB5-F1
#
_cell.length_a   1.000
_cell.length_b   1.000
_cell.length_c   1.000
_cell.angle_alpha   90.00
_cell.angle_beta   90.00
_cell.angle_gamma   90.00
#
_symmetry.space_group_name_H-M   'P 1'
#
loop_
_entity.id
_entity.type
_entity.pdbx_description
1 polymer ?
#
loop_
_entity_poly.entity_id
_entity_poly.type
_entity_poly.pdbx_seq_one_letter_code
_entity_poly.pdbx_strand_id
1 'polypeptide(L)'
;MTTTPGNESASLRVASALTSGMCDYDVTEKKAYCRDKGLDSVPGDLPSDTLRLDLSLNYIRNLQNDSFIRYTLLFFLDLSRNDITSTEPGAFKPLQKLVILDLSNNPSLASGDAFEWLQQLKLLVLDGCNFTSVPDGSLRSSPNLRSLDMAYNRLTSITITSCSDLVAPDFNFGYNGITKLTPETFVILCPMDTIVITDPIQFIDPAAIAPLQAQNLIVGALPMAIEVLTQLFHGVAISGIKGLSAIGSGLTTIPPNFFSPLSNAPLSFLDLSFNEINPLNHSMFSNLTNLYKLILSSNDIRAIEPEYFAESPLLTTLTLTDNDLTTFNYSTFKVIKSTLSAIELVNNPIVCSCDIAWLVDWLSGPVRVIHADQTYCSSASLDPLKQKPLLTFQPEKYCSPNITLISLLVLACIGVVVLFLLCYRNRWALRNKLFLLKLAVLGYDEIEDVRGHGEFAFDLNVMCDDDDDEWLRAHLKPALEERLPDFDRNVLGDEDLIIGMHYLDAIHYVVEKSYKTILLVSRNAVRNNWFLVKFRTALDHVNDYQLENMVVIFLEDIPDEELPFLVRLFLSDHGTYLTWTEDAKEQEYFWTKFVKLLKVNRKTNHVIPPE
;
A
#
# COMPACT_ATOMS: atom_id res chain seq x y z
N MET A 1 -46.85 8.45 -8.65
CA MET A 1 -47.84 9.28 -9.36
C MET A 1 -47.44 10.74 -9.12
N THR A 2 -46.52 11.24 -9.95
CA THR A 2 -46.79 12.15 -11.11
C THR A 2 -46.93 13.60 -10.64
N THR A 3 -45.82 14.34 -10.51
CA THR A 3 -45.19 15.22 -11.53
C THR A 3 -45.98 16.49 -11.84
N THR A 4 -45.43 17.63 -11.44
CA THR A 4 -45.76 18.97 -11.96
C THR A 4 -44.63 19.43 -12.89
N PRO A 5 -44.87 19.82 -14.15
CA PRO A 5 -43.90 20.48 -15.03
C PRO A 5 -43.88 21.99 -14.71
N GLY A 6 -42.82 22.76 -14.91
CA GLY A 6 -42.02 22.89 -16.13
C GLY A 6 -42.36 24.26 -16.73
N ASN A 7 -41.59 25.29 -16.37
CA ASN A 7 -41.78 26.67 -16.79
C ASN A 7 -40.89 26.92 -18.01
N GLU A 8 -41.38 26.57 -19.21
CA GLU A 8 -40.74 26.92 -20.48
C GLU A 8 -41.38 28.20 -21.04
N SER A 9 -40.53 29.19 -21.27
CA SER A 9 -40.81 30.40 -22.03
C SER A 9 -41.10 30.02 -23.49
N ALA A 10 -42.39 29.94 -23.83
CA ALA A 10 -42.83 29.79 -25.21
C ALA A 10 -42.55 31.09 -26.00
N SER A 11 -41.54 31.06 -26.86
CA SER A 11 -41.38 32.02 -27.94
C SER A 11 -42.52 31.83 -28.94
N LEU A 12 -43.21 32.92 -29.27
CA LEU A 12 -44.22 32.93 -30.33
C LEU A 12 -43.54 32.67 -31.68
N ARG A 13 -43.49 31.40 -32.10
CA ARG A 13 -43.29 31.03 -33.50
C ARG A 13 -44.60 31.29 -34.23
N VAL A 14 -44.63 32.31 -35.08
CA VAL A 14 -45.68 32.42 -36.10
C VAL A 14 -45.41 31.29 -37.09
N ALA A 15 -46.11 30.18 -36.93
CA ALA A 15 -46.21 29.14 -37.94
C ALA A 15 -47.09 29.66 -39.08
N SER A 16 -46.49 30.29 -40.09
CA SER A 16 -47.13 30.40 -41.40
C SER A 16 -46.93 29.08 -42.14
N ALA A 17 -48.05 28.49 -42.55
CA ALA A 17 -48.16 27.19 -43.19
C ALA A 17 -47.31 27.04 -44.47
N LEU A 18 -46.64 25.89 -44.58
CA LEU A 18 -46.37 25.10 -45.79
C LEU A 18 -46.30 25.87 -47.13
N THR A 19 -45.18 26.54 -47.36
CA THR A 19 -44.58 26.70 -48.70
C THR A 19 -43.14 26.22 -48.64
N SER A 20 -42.87 25.08 -49.27
CA SER A 20 -41.50 24.57 -49.50
C SER A 20 -40.69 25.67 -50.20
N GLY A 21 -39.58 26.10 -49.59
CA GLY A 21 -38.65 27.10 -50.15
C GLY A 21 -38.53 28.43 -49.40
N MET A 22 -39.38 28.73 -48.41
CA MET A 22 -39.26 29.98 -47.62
C MET A 22 -38.37 29.80 -46.38
N CYS A 23 -37.56 30.83 -46.09
CA CYS A 23 -36.74 30.90 -44.89
C CYS A 23 -37.59 31.12 -43.63
N ASP A 24 -37.15 30.54 -42.52
CA ASP A 24 -37.77 30.77 -41.22
C ASP A 24 -37.17 32.04 -40.58
N TYR A 25 -38.01 33.02 -40.20
CA TYR A 25 -37.54 34.31 -39.67
C TYR A 25 -37.94 34.52 -38.20
N ASP A 26 -36.97 34.81 -37.35
CA ASP A 26 -37.17 35.26 -35.99
C ASP A 26 -37.22 36.80 -35.94
N VAL A 27 -38.41 37.34 -35.68
CA VAL A 27 -38.66 38.79 -35.62
C VAL A 27 -38.01 39.44 -34.40
N THR A 28 -37.91 38.71 -33.28
CA THR A 28 -37.36 39.25 -32.02
C THR A 28 -35.85 39.36 -32.08
N GLU A 29 -35.20 38.35 -32.65
CA GLU A 29 -33.75 38.28 -32.76
C GLU A 29 -33.21 38.82 -34.10
N LYS A 30 -34.12 39.11 -35.05
CA LYS A 30 -33.83 39.53 -36.42
C LYS A 30 -32.91 38.55 -37.16
N LYS A 31 -33.20 37.25 -37.01
CA LYS A 31 -32.42 36.14 -37.58
C LYS A 31 -33.22 35.43 -38.66
N ALA A 32 -32.59 35.20 -39.80
CA ALA A 32 -33.14 34.41 -40.89
C ALA A 32 -32.44 33.04 -40.98
N TYR A 33 -33.22 31.97 -40.90
CA TYR A 33 -32.79 30.59 -41.03
C TYR A 33 -33.23 30.04 -42.39
N CYS A 34 -32.31 30.06 -43.34
CA CYS A 34 -32.51 29.62 -44.73
C CYS A 34 -31.73 28.34 -45.05
N ARG A 35 -31.29 27.59 -44.04
CA ARG A 35 -30.51 26.36 -44.20
C ARG A 35 -31.30 25.27 -44.92
N ASP A 36 -30.68 24.62 -45.90
CA ASP A 36 -31.25 23.46 -46.62
C ASP A 36 -32.66 23.73 -47.18
N LYS A 37 -32.82 24.89 -47.82
CA LYS A 37 -34.08 25.31 -48.46
C LYS A 37 -34.04 25.17 -49.98
N GLY A 38 -32.93 24.71 -50.54
CA GLY A 38 -32.73 24.53 -51.98
C GLY A 38 -32.55 25.84 -52.74
N LEU A 39 -32.05 26.89 -52.07
CA LEU A 39 -31.87 28.21 -52.66
C LEU A 39 -30.71 28.22 -53.66
N ASP A 40 -30.87 28.88 -54.80
CA ASP A 40 -29.83 29.08 -55.82
C ASP A 40 -29.23 30.50 -55.81
N SER A 41 -29.82 31.39 -55.02
CA SER A 41 -29.50 32.80 -54.91
C SER A 41 -29.85 33.32 -53.51
N VAL A 42 -29.31 34.48 -53.15
CA VAL A 42 -29.62 35.14 -51.88
C VAL A 42 -31.09 35.61 -51.91
N PRO A 43 -31.94 35.22 -50.94
CA PRO A 43 -33.36 35.59 -50.94
C PRO A 43 -33.52 37.11 -50.86
N GLY A 44 -34.49 37.68 -51.57
CA GLY A 44 -34.74 39.14 -51.61
C GLY A 44 -35.93 39.62 -50.77
N ASP A 45 -36.63 38.68 -50.13
CA ASP A 45 -37.91 38.87 -49.44
C ASP A 45 -37.78 39.03 -47.91
N LEU A 46 -36.57 38.89 -47.35
CA LEU A 46 -36.34 39.06 -45.92
C LEU A 46 -36.36 40.55 -45.50
N PRO A 47 -36.64 40.85 -44.22
CA PRO A 47 -36.58 42.21 -43.69
C PRO A 47 -35.18 42.83 -43.84
N SER A 48 -35.11 44.12 -44.20
CA SER A 48 -33.82 44.82 -44.38
C SER A 48 -33.05 45.06 -43.08
N ASP A 49 -33.71 44.90 -41.93
CA ASP A 49 -33.10 45.00 -40.60
C ASP A 49 -32.62 43.65 -40.05
N THR A 50 -32.56 42.62 -40.89
CA THR A 50 -31.96 41.32 -40.58
C THR A 50 -30.51 41.49 -40.13
N LEU A 51 -30.17 40.85 -39.01
CA LEU A 51 -28.85 40.94 -38.36
C LEU A 51 -28.03 39.66 -38.52
N ARG A 52 -28.67 38.49 -38.60
CA ARG A 52 -28.03 37.21 -38.91
C ARG A 52 -28.75 36.50 -40.04
N LEU A 53 -27.98 35.96 -40.98
CA LEU A 53 -28.49 35.22 -42.12
C LEU A 53 -27.72 33.91 -42.27
N ASP A 54 -28.43 32.79 -42.13
CA ASP A 54 -27.90 31.44 -42.37
C ASP A 54 -28.42 30.93 -43.72
N LEU A 55 -27.55 30.88 -44.72
CA LEU A 55 -27.78 30.34 -46.06
C LEU A 55 -27.00 29.05 -46.30
N SER A 56 -26.59 28.37 -45.22
CA SER A 56 -25.79 27.14 -45.33
C SER A 56 -26.56 26.00 -46.01
N LEU A 57 -25.85 25.03 -46.58
CA LEU A 57 -26.43 23.85 -47.24
C LEU A 57 -27.46 24.22 -48.34
N ASN A 58 -27.11 25.14 -49.22
CA ASN A 58 -27.93 25.51 -50.38
C ASN A 58 -27.16 25.27 -51.68
N TYR A 59 -27.72 25.73 -52.81
CA TYR A 59 -27.15 25.58 -54.15
C TYR A 59 -26.72 26.92 -54.74
N ILE A 60 -26.33 27.88 -53.89
CA ILE A 60 -25.91 29.22 -54.34
C ILE A 60 -24.60 29.09 -55.10
N ARG A 61 -24.61 29.53 -56.38
CA ARG A 61 -23.43 29.46 -57.26
C ARG A 61 -22.74 30.77 -57.53
N ASN A 62 -23.50 31.86 -57.58
CA ASN A 62 -23.02 33.16 -58.02
C ASN A 62 -23.39 34.21 -56.98
N LEU A 63 -22.41 35.01 -56.55
CA LEU A 63 -22.62 36.18 -55.70
C LEU A 63 -22.31 37.43 -56.51
N GLN A 64 -23.34 38.25 -56.72
CA GLN A 64 -23.29 39.51 -57.48
C GLN A 64 -23.16 40.70 -56.53
N ASN A 65 -22.74 41.85 -57.07
CA ASN A 65 -22.59 43.09 -56.31
C ASN A 65 -23.87 43.56 -55.60
N ASP A 66 -25.04 43.15 -56.08
CA ASP A 66 -26.34 43.49 -55.53
C ASP A 66 -26.95 42.42 -54.60
N SER A 67 -26.32 41.24 -54.50
CA SER A 67 -26.85 40.09 -53.73
C SER A 67 -27.14 40.42 -52.26
N PHE A 68 -26.38 41.34 -51.67
CA PHE A 68 -26.52 41.74 -50.26
C PHE A 68 -26.94 43.20 -50.05
N ILE A 69 -27.36 43.93 -51.09
CA ILE A 69 -27.72 45.37 -50.97
C ILE A 69 -28.84 45.61 -49.95
N ARG A 70 -29.76 44.66 -49.78
CA ARG A 70 -30.87 44.76 -48.81
C ARG A 70 -30.43 44.53 -47.36
N TYR A 71 -29.31 43.83 -47.13
CA TYR A 71 -28.92 43.29 -45.83
C TYR A 71 -27.70 44.00 -45.23
N THR A 72 -27.66 45.33 -45.30
CA THR A 72 -26.52 46.16 -44.88
C THR A 72 -26.23 46.13 -43.38
N LEU A 73 -27.16 45.62 -42.58
CA LEU A 73 -27.05 45.52 -41.12
C LEU A 73 -26.55 44.15 -40.63
N LEU A 74 -26.27 43.20 -41.53
CA LEU A 74 -25.76 41.89 -41.14
C LEU A 74 -24.45 42.02 -40.37
N PHE A 75 -24.39 41.29 -39.25
CA PHE A 75 -23.16 41.06 -38.50
C PHE A 75 -22.69 39.60 -38.58
N PHE A 76 -23.58 38.67 -38.96
CA PHE A 76 -23.29 37.26 -39.16
C PHE A 76 -23.88 36.78 -40.49
N LEU A 77 -23.07 36.15 -41.31
CA LEU A 77 -23.47 35.53 -42.57
C LEU A 77 -22.82 34.16 -42.69
N ASP A 78 -23.64 33.13 -42.85
CA ASP A 78 -23.21 31.76 -43.13
C ASP A 78 -23.63 31.38 -44.55
N LEU A 79 -22.65 31.11 -45.41
CA LEU A 79 -22.77 30.65 -46.79
C LEU A 79 -22.09 29.28 -46.97
N SER A 80 -21.83 28.58 -45.86
CA SER A 80 -21.12 27.30 -45.88
C SER A 80 -21.87 26.24 -46.66
N ARG A 81 -21.11 25.28 -47.22
CA ARG A 81 -21.66 24.13 -47.96
C ARG A 81 -22.63 24.54 -49.07
N ASN A 82 -22.21 25.51 -49.88
CA ASN A 82 -22.84 25.87 -51.15
C ASN A 82 -21.94 25.41 -52.31
N ASP A 83 -22.25 25.87 -53.54
CA ASP A 83 -21.45 25.61 -54.74
C ASP A 83 -20.98 26.93 -55.35
N ILE A 84 -20.46 27.84 -54.52
CA ILE A 84 -20.09 29.19 -54.97
C ILE A 84 -18.89 29.07 -55.92
N THR A 85 -19.13 29.39 -57.20
CA THR A 85 -18.17 29.31 -58.31
C THR A 85 -17.69 30.69 -58.76
N SER A 86 -18.53 31.72 -58.60
CA SER A 86 -18.23 33.08 -59.02
C SER A 86 -18.68 34.09 -57.96
N THR A 87 -17.76 34.96 -57.56
CA THR A 87 -18.03 36.06 -56.62
C THR A 87 -17.54 37.34 -57.27
N GLU A 88 -18.45 38.28 -57.55
CA GLU A 88 -18.06 39.61 -58.03
C GLU A 88 -17.28 40.36 -56.93
N PRO A 89 -16.24 41.16 -57.26
CA PRO A 89 -15.38 41.80 -56.25
C PRO A 89 -16.10 42.70 -55.23
N GLY A 90 -17.28 43.21 -55.57
CA GLY A 90 -18.11 44.05 -54.71
C GLY A 90 -19.28 43.32 -54.04
N ALA A 91 -19.40 42.00 -54.17
CA ALA A 91 -20.52 41.22 -53.63
C ALA A 91 -20.72 41.48 -52.13
N PHE A 92 -19.63 41.50 -51.35
CA PHE A 92 -19.68 41.74 -49.90
C PHE A 92 -19.57 43.21 -49.50
N LYS A 93 -19.41 44.14 -50.47
CA LYS A 93 -19.25 45.58 -50.20
C LYS A 93 -20.39 46.19 -49.38
N PRO A 94 -21.68 45.81 -49.54
CA PRO A 94 -22.75 46.35 -48.71
C PRO A 94 -22.65 45.98 -47.21
N LEU A 95 -21.89 44.93 -46.87
CA LEU A 95 -21.87 44.31 -45.54
C LEU A 95 -20.84 44.96 -44.59
N GLN A 96 -20.91 46.27 -44.43
CA GLN A 96 -19.93 47.05 -43.64
C GLN A 96 -19.95 46.77 -42.12
N LYS A 97 -20.99 46.07 -41.63
CA LYS A 97 -21.12 45.68 -40.22
C LYS A 97 -20.79 44.21 -39.95
N LEU A 98 -20.37 43.47 -40.99
CA LEU A 98 -20.14 42.05 -40.88
C LEU A 98 -18.98 41.75 -39.94
N VAL A 99 -19.23 40.87 -38.96
CA VAL A 99 -18.25 40.44 -37.96
C VAL A 99 -17.83 39.01 -38.20
N ILE A 100 -18.75 38.15 -38.64
CA ILE A 100 -18.53 36.73 -38.89
C ILE A 100 -19.00 36.41 -40.31
N LEU A 101 -18.10 35.82 -41.10
CA LEU A 101 -18.38 35.30 -42.43
C LEU A 101 -17.89 33.85 -42.50
N ASP A 102 -18.83 32.94 -42.72
CA ASP A 102 -18.52 31.53 -42.99
C ASP A 102 -18.78 31.23 -44.47
N LEU A 103 -17.72 30.84 -45.18
CA LEU A 103 -17.74 30.41 -46.58
C LEU A 103 -17.23 28.97 -46.73
N SER A 104 -17.10 28.24 -45.63
CA SER A 104 -16.52 26.91 -45.61
C SER A 104 -17.20 25.94 -46.56
N ASN A 105 -16.45 24.92 -47.00
CA ASN A 105 -16.95 23.84 -47.83
C ASN A 105 -17.58 24.34 -49.16
N ASN A 106 -16.99 25.39 -49.76
CA ASN A 106 -17.27 25.86 -51.11
C ASN A 106 -16.06 25.57 -52.01
N PRO A 107 -15.89 24.34 -52.54
CA PRO A 107 -14.65 23.89 -53.18
C PRO A 107 -14.33 24.58 -54.52
N SER A 108 -15.32 25.28 -55.08
CA SER A 108 -15.22 26.03 -56.34
C SER A 108 -14.95 27.53 -56.13
N LEU A 109 -14.80 27.98 -54.88
CA LEU A 109 -14.65 29.40 -54.56
C LEU A 109 -13.33 29.95 -55.13
N ALA A 110 -13.44 30.92 -56.04
CA ALA A 110 -12.27 31.59 -56.60
C ALA A 110 -11.52 32.41 -55.53
N SER A 111 -10.20 32.49 -55.66
CA SER A 111 -9.35 33.10 -54.63
C SER A 111 -9.55 34.62 -54.49
N GLY A 112 -9.99 35.06 -53.31
CA GLY A 112 -9.33 36.11 -52.53
C GLY A 112 -9.74 37.57 -52.70
N ASP A 113 -10.21 38.03 -53.86
CA ASP A 113 -10.42 39.49 -54.06
C ASP A 113 -11.77 40.01 -53.52
N ALA A 114 -12.68 39.11 -53.12
CA ALA A 114 -14.02 39.49 -52.70
C ALA A 114 -14.11 40.08 -51.29
N PHE A 115 -13.07 39.91 -50.45
CA PHE A 115 -13.12 40.27 -49.02
C PHE A 115 -12.52 41.66 -48.71
N GLU A 116 -12.10 42.41 -49.73
CA GLU A 116 -11.44 43.71 -49.58
C GLU A 116 -12.27 44.79 -48.86
N TRP A 117 -13.58 44.60 -48.68
CA TRP A 117 -14.49 45.62 -48.18
C TRP A 117 -14.95 45.42 -46.73
N LEU A 118 -14.48 44.36 -46.05
CA LEU A 118 -15.04 43.89 -44.77
C LEU A 118 -14.25 44.37 -43.52
N GLN A 119 -14.27 45.68 -43.26
CA GLN A 119 -13.43 46.29 -42.22
C GLN A 119 -13.74 45.87 -40.76
N GLN A 120 -14.96 45.42 -40.48
CA GLN A 120 -15.39 45.00 -39.12
C GLN A 120 -15.24 43.49 -38.89
N LEU A 121 -14.75 42.75 -39.88
CA LEU A 121 -14.65 41.31 -39.83
C LEU A 121 -13.69 40.89 -38.72
N LYS A 122 -14.15 39.96 -37.87
CA LYS A 122 -13.36 39.37 -36.79
C LYS A 122 -13.08 37.90 -37.03
N LEU A 123 -13.98 37.20 -37.71
CA LEU A 123 -13.88 35.76 -37.96
C LEU A 123 -14.20 35.49 -39.43
N LEU A 124 -13.24 34.89 -40.14
CA LEU A 124 -13.38 34.43 -41.52
C LEU A 124 -13.11 32.93 -41.59
N VAL A 125 -14.12 32.14 -42.00
CA VAL A 125 -13.99 30.69 -42.19
C VAL A 125 -13.94 30.38 -43.68
N LEU A 126 -12.85 29.77 -44.11
CA LEU A 126 -12.57 29.34 -45.48
C LEU A 126 -12.13 27.88 -45.53
N ASP A 127 -12.46 27.07 -44.51
CA ASP A 127 -12.08 25.65 -44.50
C ASP A 127 -12.75 24.88 -45.65
N GLY A 128 -12.05 23.91 -46.24
CA GLY A 128 -12.65 23.07 -47.28
C GLY A 128 -12.98 23.78 -48.60
N CYS A 129 -12.35 24.92 -48.89
CA CYS A 129 -12.60 25.73 -50.09
C CYS A 129 -11.58 25.54 -51.22
N ASN A 130 -10.67 24.56 -51.09
CA ASN A 130 -9.68 24.20 -52.11
C ASN A 130 -8.64 25.30 -52.42
N PHE A 131 -8.39 26.23 -51.50
CA PHE A 131 -7.38 27.29 -51.67
C PHE A 131 -5.96 26.71 -51.77
N THR A 132 -5.17 27.23 -52.71
CA THR A 132 -3.74 26.89 -52.88
C THR A 132 -2.79 27.92 -52.28
N SER A 133 -3.30 29.13 -51.98
CA SER A 133 -2.55 30.20 -51.33
C SER A 133 -3.45 30.97 -50.37
N VAL A 134 -2.85 31.57 -49.34
CA VAL A 134 -3.53 32.48 -48.42
C VAL A 134 -3.89 33.77 -49.15
N PRO A 135 -5.10 34.33 -48.97
CA PRO A 135 -5.49 35.60 -49.59
C PRO A 135 -4.87 36.79 -48.84
N ASP A 136 -3.55 36.97 -48.96
CA ASP A 136 -2.76 38.00 -48.22
C ASP A 136 -3.31 39.43 -48.44
N GLY A 137 -3.75 39.76 -49.66
CA GLY A 137 -4.34 41.06 -49.96
C GLY A 137 -5.62 41.36 -49.17
N SER A 138 -6.44 40.34 -48.89
CA SER A 138 -7.67 40.49 -48.12
C SER A 138 -7.45 40.70 -46.63
N LEU A 139 -6.34 40.17 -46.09
CA LEU A 139 -5.95 40.39 -44.69
C LEU A 139 -5.62 41.86 -44.42
N ARG A 140 -5.04 42.55 -45.41
CA ARG A 140 -4.75 43.99 -45.35
C ARG A 140 -6.00 44.84 -45.10
N SER A 141 -7.13 44.41 -45.67
CA SER A 141 -8.37 45.19 -45.67
C SER A 141 -9.27 44.91 -44.47
N SER A 142 -8.91 43.93 -43.64
CA SER A 142 -9.68 43.49 -42.47
C SER A 142 -8.87 43.67 -41.17
N PRO A 143 -8.58 44.90 -40.73
CA PRO A 143 -7.65 45.16 -39.61
C PRO A 143 -8.13 44.62 -38.26
N ASN A 144 -9.44 44.35 -38.12
CA ASN A 144 -10.04 43.81 -36.89
C ASN A 144 -10.10 42.28 -36.86
N LEU A 145 -9.53 41.60 -37.85
CA LEU A 145 -9.58 40.15 -37.94
C LEU A 145 -8.87 39.54 -36.73
N ARG A 146 -9.57 38.62 -36.08
CA ARG A 146 -9.10 37.89 -34.88
C ARG A 146 -8.90 36.41 -35.16
N SER A 147 -9.58 35.85 -36.14
CA SER A 147 -9.47 34.44 -36.48
C SER A 147 -9.67 34.25 -37.98
N LEU A 148 -8.75 33.53 -38.60
CA LEU A 148 -8.85 33.04 -39.96
C LEU A 148 -8.70 31.52 -39.94
N ASP A 149 -9.74 30.83 -40.37
CA ASP A 149 -9.71 29.38 -40.56
C ASP A 149 -9.54 29.05 -42.04
N MET A 150 -8.44 28.40 -42.37
CA MET A 150 -8.13 27.87 -43.70
C MET A 150 -7.77 26.38 -43.63
N ALA A 151 -8.31 25.65 -42.64
CA ALA A 151 -8.08 24.22 -42.56
C ALA A 151 -8.66 23.46 -43.77
N TYR A 152 -8.21 22.23 -44.01
CA TYR A 152 -8.76 21.37 -45.08
C TYR A 152 -8.73 22.01 -46.48
N ASN A 153 -7.72 22.83 -46.76
CA ASN A 153 -7.47 23.40 -48.08
C ASN A 153 -6.33 22.64 -48.80
N ARG A 154 -5.74 23.24 -49.84
CA ARG A 154 -4.62 22.66 -50.60
C ARG A 154 -3.39 23.55 -50.54
N LEU A 155 -3.18 24.22 -49.41
CA LEU A 155 -2.00 25.08 -49.22
C LEU A 155 -0.73 24.22 -49.20
N THR A 156 0.24 24.56 -50.04
CA THR A 156 1.59 23.94 -50.01
C THR A 156 2.65 24.86 -49.42
N SER A 157 2.34 26.16 -49.34
CA SER A 157 3.19 27.22 -48.79
C SER A 157 2.31 28.27 -48.13
N ILE A 158 2.81 28.89 -47.06
CA ILE A 158 2.16 29.98 -46.35
C ILE A 158 3.03 31.22 -46.47
N THR A 159 2.48 32.28 -47.03
CA THR A 159 3.14 33.59 -47.11
C THR A 159 2.15 34.65 -46.69
N ILE A 160 2.42 35.28 -45.56
CA ILE A 160 1.59 36.34 -45.01
C ILE A 160 2.49 37.52 -44.63
N THR A 161 2.33 38.60 -45.39
CA THR A 161 3.13 39.82 -45.24
C THR A 161 2.28 41.04 -44.95
N SER A 162 0.99 40.99 -45.29
CA SER A 162 0.09 42.13 -45.24
C SER A 162 -0.80 42.15 -43.98
N CYS A 163 -0.23 41.86 -42.80
CA CYS A 163 -0.97 41.72 -41.53
C CYS A 163 -0.40 42.51 -40.34
N SER A 164 0.41 43.54 -40.58
CA SER A 164 0.99 44.39 -39.51
C SER A 164 -0.05 45.07 -38.62
N ASP A 165 -1.24 45.33 -39.16
CA ASP A 165 -2.31 46.05 -38.47
C ASP A 165 -3.20 45.11 -37.63
N LEU A 166 -3.02 43.79 -37.74
CA LEU A 166 -3.79 42.81 -37.00
C LEU A 166 -3.35 42.74 -35.54
N VAL A 167 -4.32 42.65 -34.64
CA VAL A 167 -4.08 42.56 -33.20
C VAL A 167 -4.13 41.10 -32.77
N ALA A 168 -2.99 40.41 -32.86
CA ALA A 168 -2.77 39.03 -32.41
C ALA A 168 -3.88 38.04 -32.83
N PRO A 169 -4.09 37.81 -34.14
CA PRO A 169 -5.09 36.87 -34.63
C PRO A 169 -4.68 35.41 -34.40
N ASP A 170 -5.67 34.53 -34.44
CA ASP A 170 -5.52 33.09 -34.53
C ASP A 170 -5.57 32.64 -36.00
N PHE A 171 -4.58 31.85 -36.41
CA PHE A 171 -4.50 31.28 -37.76
C PHE A 171 -4.60 29.76 -37.72
N ASN A 172 -5.59 29.21 -38.40
CA ASN A 172 -5.72 27.77 -38.56
C ASN A 172 -5.38 27.35 -40.00
N PHE A 173 -4.24 26.67 -40.17
CA PHE A 173 -3.80 26.10 -41.44
C PHE A 173 -3.78 24.57 -41.41
N GLY A 174 -4.54 23.94 -40.50
CA GLY A 174 -4.54 22.49 -40.35
C GLY A 174 -4.99 21.70 -41.58
N TYR A 175 -4.54 20.46 -41.71
CA TYR A 175 -4.99 19.53 -42.76
C TYR A 175 -4.89 20.09 -44.18
N ASN A 176 -3.77 20.70 -44.54
CA ASN A 176 -3.47 21.20 -45.87
C ASN A 176 -2.54 20.21 -46.63
N GLY A 177 -1.67 20.71 -47.51
CA GLY A 177 -0.65 19.92 -48.22
C GLY A 177 0.77 20.31 -47.84
N ILE A 178 1.01 20.79 -46.61
CA ILE A 178 2.29 21.36 -46.20
C ILE A 178 3.23 20.23 -45.75
N THR A 179 4.20 19.88 -46.61
CA THR A 179 5.14 18.79 -46.31
C THR A 179 6.46 19.26 -45.72
N LYS A 180 6.81 20.55 -45.90
CA LYS A 180 8.08 21.12 -45.44
C LYS A 180 7.86 22.55 -44.95
N LEU A 181 8.53 22.91 -43.87
CA LEU A 181 8.61 24.29 -43.38
C LEU A 181 10.01 24.82 -43.64
N THR A 182 10.16 25.66 -44.66
CA THR A 182 11.43 26.32 -45.01
C THR A 182 11.23 27.83 -45.10
N PRO A 183 12.29 28.65 -44.98
CA PRO A 183 12.17 30.10 -45.10
C PRO A 183 11.59 30.61 -46.43
N GLU A 184 11.59 29.79 -47.50
CA GLU A 184 10.98 30.14 -48.78
C GLU A 184 9.49 29.81 -48.86
N THR A 185 9.04 28.79 -48.12
CA THR A 185 7.68 28.23 -48.22
C THR A 185 6.80 28.62 -47.04
N PHE A 186 7.39 29.08 -45.95
CA PHE A 186 6.70 29.42 -44.72
C PHE A 186 7.23 30.75 -44.18
N VAL A 187 6.51 31.82 -44.51
CA VAL A 187 6.88 33.20 -44.17
C VAL A 187 5.66 33.89 -43.57
N ILE A 188 5.70 34.17 -42.28
CA ILE A 188 4.67 34.96 -41.60
C ILE A 188 5.37 36.03 -40.79
N LEU A 189 5.12 37.30 -41.15
CA LEU A 189 5.81 38.45 -40.57
C LEU A 189 4.93 39.23 -39.58
N CYS A 190 3.97 38.57 -38.96
CA CYS A 190 2.92 39.21 -38.16
C CYS A 190 2.86 38.67 -36.73
N PRO A 191 2.56 39.55 -35.75
CA PRO A 191 2.26 39.10 -34.40
C PRO A 191 0.93 38.35 -34.41
N MET A 192 0.89 37.18 -33.78
CA MET A 192 -0.28 36.31 -33.72
C MET A 192 -0.43 35.70 -32.33
N ASP A 193 -1.64 35.31 -31.95
CA ASP A 193 -1.84 34.61 -30.68
C ASP A 193 -1.55 33.12 -30.88
N THR A 194 -2.35 32.46 -31.73
CA THR A 194 -2.20 31.03 -32.01
C THR A 194 -2.01 30.74 -33.50
N ILE A 195 -1.12 29.81 -33.83
CA ILE A 195 -1.02 29.22 -35.15
C ILE A 195 -1.14 27.69 -35.08
N VAL A 196 -2.01 27.14 -35.91
CA VAL A 196 -2.28 25.70 -36.01
C VAL A 196 -1.78 25.17 -37.34
N ILE A 197 -0.90 24.17 -37.30
CA ILE A 197 -0.38 23.45 -38.45
C ILE A 197 -0.48 21.95 -38.16
N THR A 198 -1.38 21.24 -38.83
CA THR A 198 -1.64 19.80 -38.59
C THR A 198 -1.47 18.98 -39.86
N ASP A 199 -0.39 19.30 -40.59
CA ASP A 199 0.00 18.66 -41.83
C ASP A 199 0.99 17.51 -41.60
N PRO A 200 1.14 16.57 -42.57
CA PRO A 200 2.17 15.53 -42.53
C PRO A 200 3.56 16.10 -42.84
N ILE A 201 4.09 16.92 -41.92
CA ILE A 201 5.38 17.60 -42.08
C ILE A 201 6.52 16.58 -42.04
N GLN A 202 7.35 16.58 -43.08
CA GLN A 202 8.50 15.67 -43.24
C GLN A 202 9.84 16.36 -42.94
N PHE A 203 9.88 17.69 -42.94
CA PHE A 203 11.10 18.46 -42.71
C PHE A 203 10.78 19.85 -42.16
N ILE A 204 11.54 20.29 -41.15
CA ILE A 204 11.46 21.64 -40.59
C ILE A 204 12.85 22.25 -40.59
N ASP A 205 13.00 23.40 -41.23
CA ASP A 205 14.14 24.27 -41.00
C ASP A 205 13.86 25.15 -39.77
N PRO A 206 14.67 25.07 -38.69
CA PRO A 206 14.54 25.95 -37.52
C PRO A 206 14.45 27.44 -37.87
N ALA A 207 15.09 27.88 -38.97
CA ALA A 207 15.06 29.26 -39.42
C ALA A 207 13.68 29.71 -39.94
N ALA A 208 12.79 28.78 -40.30
CA ALA A 208 11.40 29.10 -40.68
C ALA A 208 10.52 29.39 -39.45
N ILE A 209 10.86 28.81 -38.29
CA ILE A 209 10.11 28.96 -37.03
C ILE A 209 10.63 30.14 -36.20
N ALA A 210 11.95 30.37 -36.22
CA ALA A 210 12.60 31.45 -35.48
C ALA A 210 11.94 32.84 -35.61
N PRO A 211 11.51 33.31 -36.80
CA PRO A 211 10.92 34.64 -36.94
C PRO A 211 9.45 34.72 -36.48
N LEU A 212 8.81 33.60 -36.13
CA LEU A 212 7.41 33.60 -35.72
C LEU A 212 7.21 34.40 -34.42
N GLN A 213 6.27 35.34 -34.48
CA GLN A 213 5.81 36.12 -33.34
C GLN A 213 4.47 35.59 -32.82
N ALA A 214 4.40 34.29 -32.55
CA ALA A 214 3.22 33.62 -32.02
C ALA A 214 3.33 33.42 -30.49
N GLN A 215 2.22 33.51 -29.76
CA GLN A 215 2.20 33.05 -28.37
C GLN A 215 2.14 31.53 -28.29
N ASN A 216 1.30 30.90 -29.11
CA ASN A 216 1.04 29.47 -29.12
C ASN A 216 1.25 28.88 -30.52
N LEU A 217 1.99 27.77 -30.58
CA LEU A 217 2.17 26.97 -31.78
C LEU A 217 1.59 25.57 -31.55
N ILE A 218 0.62 25.20 -32.37
CA ILE A 218 -0.01 23.88 -32.35
C ILE A 218 0.45 23.13 -33.60
N VAL A 219 1.21 22.07 -33.39
CA VAL A 219 1.81 21.22 -34.43
C VAL A 219 1.51 19.76 -34.13
N GLY A 220 0.53 19.16 -34.78
CA GLY A 220 0.11 17.81 -34.36
C GLY A 220 -1.02 17.18 -35.16
N ALA A 221 -1.74 16.27 -34.51
CA ALA A 221 -2.80 15.41 -35.03
C ALA A 221 -2.38 14.36 -36.07
N LEU A 222 -1.15 14.43 -36.57
CA LEU A 222 -0.55 13.46 -37.48
C LEU A 222 0.86 13.06 -36.98
N PRO A 223 1.25 11.78 -37.14
CA PRO A 223 2.58 11.33 -36.75
C PRO A 223 3.71 12.08 -37.45
N MET A 224 4.69 12.53 -36.67
CA MET A 224 5.92 13.17 -37.16
C MET A 224 7.13 12.37 -36.74
N ALA A 225 8.17 12.37 -37.57
CA ALA A 225 9.44 11.78 -37.21
C ALA A 225 10.09 12.54 -36.03
N ILE A 226 10.78 11.83 -35.14
CA ILE A 226 11.43 12.40 -33.95
C ILE A 226 12.45 13.47 -34.35
N GLU A 227 13.13 13.29 -35.48
CA GLU A 227 14.09 14.27 -36.01
C GLU A 227 13.41 15.60 -36.40
N VAL A 228 12.20 15.53 -36.97
CA VAL A 228 11.41 16.71 -37.36
C VAL A 228 10.94 17.47 -36.12
N LEU A 229 10.47 16.76 -35.10
CA LEU A 229 10.12 17.37 -33.80
C LEU A 229 11.35 17.99 -33.12
N THR A 230 12.51 17.36 -33.22
CA THR A 230 13.76 17.93 -32.69
C THR A 230 14.11 19.23 -33.41
N GLN A 231 14.01 19.28 -34.74
CA GLN A 231 14.22 20.50 -35.53
C GLN A 231 13.22 21.61 -35.16
N LEU A 232 11.94 21.26 -34.97
CA LEU A 232 10.94 22.18 -34.47
C LEU A 232 11.36 22.79 -33.13
N PHE A 233 11.82 21.97 -32.18
CA PHE A 233 12.25 22.46 -30.88
C PHE A 233 13.43 23.43 -30.97
N HIS A 234 14.39 23.17 -31.86
CA HIS A 234 15.47 24.13 -32.13
C HIS A 234 14.93 25.48 -32.64
N GLY A 235 13.92 25.47 -33.51
CA GLY A 235 13.28 26.69 -34.00
C GLY A 235 12.49 27.42 -32.91
N VAL A 236 11.73 26.68 -32.10
CA VAL A 236 10.96 27.21 -30.97
C VAL A 236 11.88 27.84 -29.92
N ALA A 237 13.02 27.22 -29.64
CA ALA A 237 13.98 27.68 -28.65
C ALA A 237 14.55 29.08 -28.92
N ILE A 238 14.59 29.49 -30.18
CA ILE A 238 15.06 30.82 -30.62
C ILE A 238 13.93 31.75 -31.06
N SER A 239 12.68 31.36 -30.81
CA SER A 239 11.47 32.13 -31.12
C SER A 239 10.86 32.79 -29.87
N GLY A 240 9.82 33.59 -30.07
CA GLY A 240 9.02 34.18 -28.98
C GLY A 240 7.92 33.27 -28.41
N ILE A 241 7.83 32.01 -28.86
CA ILE A 241 6.72 31.10 -28.56
C ILE A 241 6.74 30.69 -27.09
N LYS A 242 5.59 30.84 -26.42
CA LYS A 242 5.40 30.48 -25.00
C LYS A 242 4.63 29.18 -24.83
N GLY A 243 3.76 28.85 -25.78
CA GLY A 243 2.96 27.63 -25.77
C GLY A 243 3.28 26.74 -26.97
N LEU A 244 3.59 25.47 -26.71
CA LEU A 244 3.82 24.47 -27.73
C LEU A 244 2.89 23.29 -27.49
N SER A 245 2.16 22.89 -28.53
CA SER A 245 1.25 21.75 -28.47
C SER A 245 1.60 20.79 -29.59
N ALA A 246 2.07 19.60 -29.22
CA ALA A 246 2.43 18.50 -30.12
C ALA A 246 1.52 17.29 -29.93
N ILE A 247 0.21 17.53 -30.00
CA ILE A 247 -0.86 16.55 -29.80
C ILE A 247 -0.79 15.48 -30.89
N GLY A 248 -0.96 14.19 -30.58
CA GLY A 248 -1.13 13.18 -31.64
C GLY A 248 0.04 13.07 -32.61
N SER A 249 1.26 13.39 -32.17
CA SER A 249 2.46 13.42 -33.01
C SER A 249 3.12 12.05 -33.17
N GLY A 250 2.51 10.98 -32.64
CA GLY A 250 3.04 9.61 -32.71
C GLY A 250 4.25 9.40 -31.80
N LEU A 251 4.39 10.20 -30.74
CA LEU A 251 5.48 10.04 -29.77
C LEU A 251 5.25 8.79 -28.92
N THR A 252 6.00 7.72 -29.19
CA THR A 252 5.96 6.46 -28.43
C THR A 252 7.09 6.40 -27.40
N THR A 253 8.32 6.46 -27.88
CA THR A 253 9.54 6.46 -27.06
C THR A 253 10.26 7.80 -27.18
N ILE A 254 10.42 8.51 -26.07
CA ILE A 254 11.15 9.78 -26.04
C ILE A 254 12.63 9.51 -25.73
N PRO A 255 13.57 9.83 -26.64
CA PRO A 255 14.99 9.60 -26.42
C PRO A 255 15.54 10.52 -25.31
N PRO A 256 16.69 10.16 -24.69
CA PRO A 256 17.36 11.03 -23.73
C PRO A 256 17.66 12.40 -24.35
N ASN A 257 17.50 13.47 -23.57
CA ASN A 257 17.77 14.86 -23.99
C ASN A 257 16.88 15.36 -25.15
N PHE A 258 15.77 14.69 -25.48
CA PHE A 258 14.87 15.11 -26.56
C PHE A 258 14.39 16.56 -26.43
N PHE A 259 14.06 16.99 -25.22
CA PHE A 259 13.63 18.37 -24.93
C PHE A 259 14.79 19.33 -24.59
N SER A 260 16.04 18.87 -24.63
CA SER A 260 17.19 19.73 -24.31
C SER A 260 17.28 21.01 -25.17
N PRO A 261 16.86 21.05 -26.45
CA PRO A 261 16.85 22.31 -27.19
C PRO A 261 15.94 23.37 -26.56
N LEU A 262 14.87 22.97 -25.86
CA LEU A 262 13.89 23.88 -25.24
C LEU A 262 14.35 24.43 -23.88
N SER A 263 15.51 24.02 -23.36
CA SER A 263 15.95 24.37 -22.00
C SER A 263 16.01 25.87 -21.73
N ASN A 264 16.38 26.65 -22.76
CA ASN A 264 16.49 28.11 -22.71
C ASN A 264 15.30 28.83 -23.36
N ALA A 265 14.29 28.09 -23.79
CA ALA A 265 13.11 28.68 -24.43
C ALA A 265 12.25 29.43 -23.40
N PRO A 266 11.52 30.49 -23.81
CA PRO A 266 10.52 31.15 -22.98
C PRO A 266 9.22 30.32 -22.82
N LEU A 267 9.31 29.00 -23.02
CA LEU A 267 8.19 28.08 -23.07
C LEU A 267 7.59 27.89 -21.67
N SER A 268 6.33 28.27 -21.51
CA SER A 268 5.55 28.15 -20.28
C SER A 268 4.42 27.12 -20.37
N PHE A 269 3.99 26.76 -21.58
CA PHE A 269 2.95 25.79 -21.83
C PHE A 269 3.43 24.71 -22.79
N LEU A 270 3.32 23.45 -22.38
CA LEU A 270 3.64 22.29 -23.22
C LEU A 270 2.49 21.29 -23.17
N ASP A 271 2.01 20.90 -24.34
CA ASP A 271 0.96 19.89 -24.50
C ASP A 271 1.46 18.77 -25.40
N LEU A 272 1.47 17.55 -24.86
CA LEU A 272 1.87 16.32 -25.52
C LEU A 272 0.75 15.28 -25.44
N SER A 273 -0.50 15.72 -25.35
CA SER A 273 -1.65 14.82 -25.25
C SER A 273 -1.86 13.97 -26.51
N PHE A 274 -2.63 12.88 -26.37
CA PHE A 274 -2.96 11.96 -27.47
C PHE A 274 -1.73 11.36 -28.16
N ASN A 275 -0.62 11.21 -27.46
CA ASN A 275 0.53 10.45 -27.93
C ASN A 275 0.51 9.05 -27.31
N GLU A 276 1.51 8.22 -27.60
CA GLU A 276 1.65 6.86 -27.06
C GLU A 276 2.84 6.83 -26.08
N ILE A 277 3.03 7.91 -25.33
CA ILE A 277 4.23 8.10 -24.51
C ILE A 277 4.20 7.07 -23.38
N ASN A 278 5.15 6.15 -23.43
CA ASN A 278 5.44 5.23 -22.34
C ASN A 278 6.73 5.68 -21.63
N PRO A 279 6.65 6.25 -20.42
CA PRO A 279 7.82 6.76 -19.71
C PRO A 279 8.76 5.61 -19.31
N LEU A 280 9.86 5.46 -20.04
CA LEU A 280 10.95 4.53 -19.70
C LEU A 280 12.25 5.25 -19.28
N ASN A 281 12.32 6.60 -19.40
CA ASN A 281 13.57 7.35 -19.27
C ASN A 281 13.55 8.36 -18.12
N HIS A 282 14.52 8.22 -17.21
CA HIS A 282 14.73 8.91 -15.94
C HIS A 282 15.00 10.44 -15.99
N SER A 283 14.66 11.17 -17.05
CA SER A 283 14.92 12.63 -17.12
C SER A 283 14.10 13.38 -18.18
N MET A 284 12.90 12.90 -18.47
CA MET A 284 12.14 13.30 -19.66
C MET A 284 11.87 14.81 -19.76
N PHE A 285 11.43 15.47 -18.69
CA PHE A 285 11.13 16.92 -18.69
C PHE A 285 12.18 17.74 -17.92
N SER A 286 13.34 17.14 -17.67
CA SER A 286 14.49 17.86 -17.12
C SER A 286 14.85 19.06 -18.02
N ASN A 287 15.34 20.13 -17.42
CA ASN A 287 15.70 21.40 -18.05
C ASN A 287 14.57 22.30 -18.58
N LEU A 288 13.28 21.92 -18.51
CA LEU A 288 12.17 22.81 -18.84
C LEU A 288 11.88 23.80 -17.69
N THR A 289 12.80 24.75 -17.48
CA THR A 289 12.85 25.60 -16.28
C THR A 289 11.72 26.63 -16.18
N ASN A 290 11.18 27.09 -17.32
CA ASN A 290 10.11 28.09 -17.41
C ASN A 290 8.70 27.49 -17.46
N LEU A 291 8.58 26.16 -17.43
CA LEU A 291 7.32 25.48 -17.67
C LEU A 291 6.32 25.70 -16.53
N TYR A 292 5.18 26.29 -16.85
CA TYR A 292 4.09 26.59 -15.94
C TYR A 292 2.97 25.54 -16.00
N LYS A 293 2.63 25.08 -17.20
CA LYS A 293 1.56 24.11 -17.45
C LYS A 293 2.03 23.00 -18.38
N LEU A 294 1.80 21.75 -17.97
CA LEU A 294 2.14 20.54 -18.72
C LEU A 294 0.89 19.68 -18.90
N ILE A 295 0.56 19.35 -20.15
CA ILE A 295 -0.53 18.45 -20.52
C ILE A 295 0.05 17.15 -21.07
N LEU A 296 -0.28 16.03 -20.42
CA LEU A 296 0.13 14.67 -20.80
C LEU A 296 -1.09 13.74 -20.92
N SER A 297 -2.28 14.30 -21.12
CA SER A 297 -3.52 13.52 -21.18
C SER A 297 -3.56 12.55 -22.36
N SER A 298 -4.25 11.42 -22.24
CA SER A 298 -4.39 10.42 -23.31
C SER A 298 -3.03 9.90 -23.80
N ASN A 299 -2.24 9.35 -22.88
CA ASN A 299 -0.96 8.67 -23.15
C ASN A 299 -0.92 7.32 -22.40
N ASP A 300 0.19 6.58 -22.50
CA ASP A 300 0.37 5.28 -21.86
C ASP A 300 1.22 5.37 -20.57
N ILE A 301 1.07 6.45 -19.81
CA ILE A 301 1.89 6.73 -18.62
C ILE A 301 1.43 5.87 -17.44
N ARG A 302 2.30 4.96 -16.97
CA ARG A 302 2.01 4.04 -15.85
C ARG A 302 2.48 4.52 -14.49
N ALA A 303 3.58 5.25 -14.47
CA ALA A 303 4.21 5.79 -13.28
C ALA A 303 4.92 7.09 -13.61
N ILE A 304 5.12 7.91 -12.58
CA ILE A 304 5.84 9.19 -12.69
C ILE A 304 7.02 9.11 -11.73
N GLU A 305 8.23 9.33 -12.27
CA GLU A 305 9.47 9.26 -11.51
C GLU A 305 9.90 10.66 -11.00
N PRO A 306 10.57 10.75 -9.84
CA PRO A 306 11.01 12.02 -9.27
C PRO A 306 11.85 12.90 -10.18
N GLU A 307 12.65 12.27 -11.03
CA GLU A 307 13.56 12.94 -11.94
C GLU A 307 12.83 13.65 -13.08
N TYR A 308 11.55 13.36 -13.33
CA TYR A 308 10.77 14.00 -14.40
C TYR A 308 10.59 15.48 -14.14
N PHE A 309 10.50 15.90 -12.87
CA PHE A 309 10.23 17.29 -12.49
C PHE A 309 11.37 17.95 -11.73
N ALA A 310 12.54 17.31 -11.65
CA ALA A 310 13.67 17.78 -10.83
C ALA A 310 14.10 19.22 -11.16
N GLU A 311 13.85 19.69 -12.38
CA GLU A 311 14.29 21.00 -12.89
C GLU A 311 13.13 21.85 -13.46
N SER A 312 11.91 21.61 -13.01
CA SER A 312 10.71 22.38 -13.41
C SER A 312 10.07 23.09 -12.19
N PRO A 313 10.76 24.07 -11.56
CA PRO A 313 10.32 24.68 -10.30
C PRO A 313 9.09 25.59 -10.45
N LEU A 314 8.67 25.92 -11.67
CA LEU A 314 7.54 26.81 -11.92
C LEU A 314 6.26 26.06 -12.32
N LEU A 315 6.29 24.71 -12.32
CA LEU A 315 5.13 23.92 -12.72
C LEU A 315 4.00 24.07 -11.70
N THR A 316 2.86 24.56 -12.18
CA THR A 316 1.66 24.82 -11.36
C THR A 316 0.48 23.97 -11.77
N THR A 317 0.38 23.62 -13.06
CA THR A 317 -0.74 22.85 -13.60
C THR A 317 -0.22 21.60 -14.32
N LEU A 318 -0.71 20.43 -13.91
CA LEU A 318 -0.37 19.15 -14.51
C LEU A 318 -1.65 18.36 -14.82
N THR A 319 -1.85 17.98 -16.08
CA THR A 319 -2.99 17.14 -16.47
C THR A 319 -2.51 15.80 -17.01
N LEU A 320 -3.03 14.72 -16.42
CA LEU A 320 -2.66 13.33 -16.69
C LEU A 320 -3.92 12.49 -16.97
N THR A 321 -4.99 13.11 -17.47
CA THR A 321 -6.27 12.46 -17.76
C THR A 321 -6.08 11.32 -18.76
N ASP A 322 -6.85 10.24 -18.65
CA ASP A 322 -6.79 9.10 -19.59
C ASP A 322 -5.36 8.54 -19.72
N ASN A 323 -4.80 8.03 -18.62
CA ASN A 323 -3.51 7.36 -18.58
C ASN A 323 -3.62 6.07 -17.75
N ASP A 324 -2.52 5.33 -17.62
CA ASP A 324 -2.45 4.06 -16.89
C ASP A 324 -1.85 4.22 -15.47
N LEU A 325 -1.99 5.39 -14.83
CA LEU A 325 -1.39 5.63 -13.52
C LEU A 325 -2.04 4.77 -12.43
N THR A 326 -1.24 3.88 -11.83
CA THR A 326 -1.70 2.97 -10.78
C THR A 326 -1.26 3.38 -9.38
N THR A 327 -0.01 3.84 -9.23
CA THR A 327 0.59 4.14 -7.93
C THR A 327 1.38 5.45 -7.99
N PHE A 328 1.49 6.10 -6.83
CA PHE A 328 2.15 7.41 -6.70
C PHE A 328 3.18 7.35 -5.57
N ASN A 329 4.43 7.69 -5.87
CA ASN A 329 5.50 7.77 -4.88
C ASN A 329 5.63 9.20 -4.34
N TYR A 330 5.75 9.34 -3.02
CA TYR A 330 5.92 10.63 -2.36
C TYR A 330 7.17 11.37 -2.83
N SER A 331 8.28 10.65 -3.08
CA SER A 331 9.52 11.25 -3.57
C SER A 331 9.32 11.99 -4.90
N THR A 332 8.43 11.48 -5.75
CA THR A 332 8.16 12.04 -7.08
C THR A 332 7.62 13.46 -6.99
N PHE A 333 6.61 13.65 -6.14
CA PHE A 333 5.90 14.92 -6.06
C PHE A 333 6.54 15.89 -5.07
N LYS A 334 7.53 15.45 -4.28
CA LYS A 334 8.20 16.30 -3.28
C LYS A 334 8.76 17.60 -3.88
N VAL A 335 9.29 17.55 -5.10
CA VAL A 335 9.89 18.71 -5.79
C VAL A 335 8.82 19.74 -6.19
N ILE A 336 7.70 19.27 -6.74
CA ILE A 336 6.60 20.13 -7.24
C ILE A 336 5.50 20.36 -6.20
N LYS A 337 5.60 19.77 -5.00
CA LYS A 337 4.56 19.80 -3.96
C LYS A 337 4.15 21.22 -3.56
N SER A 338 5.11 22.15 -3.54
CA SER A 338 4.91 23.55 -3.14
C SER A 338 4.48 24.46 -4.28
N THR A 339 4.68 24.06 -5.53
CA THR A 339 4.46 24.90 -6.72
C THR A 339 3.16 24.52 -7.43
N LEU A 340 2.79 23.23 -7.37
CA LEU A 340 1.59 22.72 -8.00
C LEU A 340 0.33 23.30 -7.33
N SER A 341 -0.51 23.93 -8.13
CA SER A 341 -1.77 24.53 -7.72
C SER A 341 -2.98 23.76 -8.25
N ALA A 342 -2.83 23.07 -9.38
CA ALA A 342 -3.90 22.27 -9.98
C ALA A 342 -3.38 20.97 -10.60
N ILE A 343 -4.12 19.89 -10.40
CA ILE A 343 -3.83 18.57 -11.00
C ILE A 343 -5.10 17.91 -11.51
N GLU A 344 -5.01 17.23 -12.65
CA GLU A 344 -6.12 16.44 -13.22
C GLU A 344 -5.67 14.99 -13.41
N LEU A 345 -6.44 14.06 -12.84
CA LEU A 345 -6.12 12.62 -12.77
C LEU A 345 -7.30 11.74 -13.23
N VAL A 346 -8.28 12.32 -13.92
CA VAL A 346 -9.48 11.62 -14.37
C VAL A 346 -9.11 10.42 -15.24
N ASN A 347 -9.90 9.35 -15.19
CA ASN A 347 -9.69 8.13 -15.98
C ASN A 347 -8.28 7.53 -15.85
N ASN A 348 -7.82 7.31 -14.61
CA ASN A 348 -6.61 6.54 -14.31
C ASN A 348 -6.94 5.38 -13.35
N PRO A 349 -6.29 4.20 -13.49
CA PRO A 349 -6.51 3.04 -12.63
C PRO A 349 -5.82 3.16 -11.25
N ILE A 350 -6.04 4.28 -10.54
CA ILE A 350 -5.39 4.61 -9.27
C ILE A 350 -5.76 3.61 -8.17
N VAL A 351 -4.77 2.89 -7.62
CA VAL A 351 -4.98 1.93 -6.54
C VAL A 351 -5.03 2.68 -5.20
N CYS A 352 -6.21 2.78 -4.61
CA CYS A 352 -6.40 3.38 -3.29
C CYS A 352 -6.03 2.39 -2.18
N SER A 353 -4.74 2.41 -1.83
CA SER A 353 -4.13 1.70 -0.72
C SER A 353 -3.55 2.69 0.31
N CYS A 354 -3.01 2.16 1.41
CA CYS A 354 -2.31 2.96 2.41
C CYS A 354 -0.99 3.58 1.91
N ASP A 355 -0.45 3.11 0.78
CA ASP A 355 0.78 3.65 0.19
C ASP A 355 0.57 5.06 -0.39
N ILE A 356 -0.65 5.36 -0.85
CA ILE A 356 -1.02 6.68 -1.41
C ILE A 356 -1.77 7.57 -0.41
N ALA A 357 -1.77 7.23 0.89
CA ALA A 357 -2.41 8.04 1.93
C ALA A 357 -1.95 9.51 1.88
N TRP A 358 -0.64 9.72 1.74
CA TRP A 358 -0.03 11.04 1.61
C TRP A 358 -0.57 11.86 0.43
N LEU A 359 -0.95 11.19 -0.67
CA LEU A 359 -1.43 11.83 -1.89
C LEU A 359 -2.80 12.42 -1.62
N VAL A 360 -3.71 11.66 -1.01
CA VAL A 360 -5.06 12.15 -0.71
C VAL A 360 -5.02 13.29 0.32
N ASP A 361 -4.15 13.20 1.32
CA ASP A 361 -3.94 14.30 2.28
C ASP A 361 -3.43 15.58 1.59
N TRP A 362 -2.50 15.43 0.64
CA TRP A 362 -1.98 16.55 -0.13
C TRP A 362 -3.01 17.16 -1.08
N LEU A 363 -3.77 16.33 -1.79
CA LEU A 363 -4.84 16.74 -2.71
C LEU A 363 -6.06 17.34 -2.00
N SER A 364 -6.27 17.02 -0.72
CA SER A 364 -7.31 17.64 0.11
C SER A 364 -6.90 19.02 0.66
N GLY A 365 -5.63 19.41 0.48
CA GLY A 365 -5.06 20.65 0.99
C GLY A 365 -5.00 21.76 -0.08
N PRO A 366 -3.80 22.27 -0.42
CA PRO A 366 -3.65 23.47 -1.26
C PRO A 366 -3.83 23.23 -2.76
N VAL A 367 -3.85 21.96 -3.21
CA VAL A 367 -3.90 21.61 -4.63
C VAL A 367 -5.35 21.41 -5.06
N ARG A 368 -5.77 22.13 -6.11
CA ARG A 368 -7.08 21.95 -6.72
C ARG A 368 -7.07 20.72 -7.63
N VAL A 369 -7.77 19.67 -7.23
CA VAL A 369 -8.06 18.54 -8.14
C VAL A 369 -9.13 18.97 -9.13
N ILE A 370 -8.77 19.04 -10.40
CA ILE A 370 -9.70 19.32 -11.50
C ILE A 370 -10.58 18.07 -11.68
N HIS A 371 -11.91 18.25 -11.79
CA HIS A 371 -12.88 17.16 -11.92
C HIS A 371 -12.76 16.08 -10.82
N ALA A 372 -12.59 16.51 -9.56
CA ALA A 372 -12.38 15.63 -8.42
C ALA A 372 -13.50 14.57 -8.20
N ASP A 373 -14.73 14.87 -8.60
CA ASP A 373 -15.89 13.99 -8.56
C ASP A 373 -15.85 12.86 -9.59
N GLN A 374 -14.99 12.98 -10.61
CA GLN A 374 -14.78 12.03 -11.70
C GLN A 374 -13.46 11.25 -11.58
N THR A 375 -12.62 11.57 -10.59
CA THR A 375 -11.38 10.83 -10.30
C THR A 375 -11.70 9.68 -9.35
N TYR A 376 -11.70 8.43 -9.84
CA TYR A 376 -12.11 7.25 -9.07
C TYR A 376 -10.94 6.35 -8.67
N CYS A 377 -11.10 5.65 -7.55
CA CYS A 377 -10.27 4.53 -7.13
C CYS A 377 -10.55 3.29 -8.00
N SER A 378 -9.50 2.58 -8.41
CA SER A 378 -9.59 1.40 -9.27
C SER A 378 -10.18 0.18 -8.55
N SER A 379 -10.52 -0.86 -9.33
CA SER A 379 -11.03 -2.13 -8.81
C SER A 379 -10.01 -2.93 -7.98
N ALA A 380 -8.71 -2.62 -8.08
CA ALA A 380 -7.66 -3.23 -7.27
C ALA A 380 -7.52 -2.58 -5.88
N SER A 381 -8.27 -1.52 -5.61
CA SER A 381 -8.31 -0.85 -4.30
C SER A 381 -8.97 -1.71 -3.22
N LEU A 382 -8.82 -1.31 -1.95
CA LEU A 382 -9.54 -1.91 -0.83
C LEU A 382 -11.06 -1.98 -1.12
N ASP A 383 -11.71 -3.10 -0.77
CA ASP A 383 -13.14 -3.35 -1.06
C ASP A 383 -14.09 -2.14 -0.85
N PRO A 384 -14.06 -1.40 0.26
CA PRO A 384 -14.95 -0.25 0.46
C PRO A 384 -14.66 0.95 -0.44
N LEU A 385 -13.48 1.03 -1.06
CA LEU A 385 -13.01 2.15 -1.87
C LEU A 385 -13.14 1.91 -3.38
N LYS A 386 -13.44 0.67 -3.81
CA LYS A 386 -13.56 0.34 -5.24
C LYS A 386 -14.60 1.23 -5.93
N GLN A 387 -14.21 1.88 -7.04
CA GLN A 387 -15.08 2.75 -7.83
C GLN A 387 -15.70 3.92 -7.01
N LYS A 388 -15.01 4.35 -5.95
CA LYS A 388 -15.37 5.57 -5.20
C LYS A 388 -14.46 6.73 -5.58
N PRO A 389 -14.93 7.98 -5.49
CA PRO A 389 -14.07 9.12 -5.78
C PRO A 389 -12.84 9.13 -4.87
N LEU A 390 -11.67 9.46 -5.42
CA LEU A 390 -10.38 9.41 -4.74
C LEU A 390 -10.39 10.18 -3.41
N LEU A 391 -10.98 11.38 -3.39
CA LEU A 391 -11.05 12.22 -2.20
C LEU A 391 -12.00 11.72 -1.12
N THR A 392 -12.76 10.64 -1.36
CA THR A 392 -13.56 9.98 -0.31
C THR A 392 -12.72 9.00 0.52
N PHE A 393 -11.50 8.68 0.08
CA PHE A 393 -10.57 7.86 0.85
C PHE A 393 -10.13 8.63 2.10
N GLN A 394 -10.39 8.07 3.29
CA GLN A 394 -9.98 8.63 4.57
C GLN A 394 -8.84 7.78 5.17
N PRO A 395 -7.58 8.19 5.05
CA PRO A 395 -6.44 7.38 5.50
C PRO A 395 -6.52 7.02 6.99
N GLU A 396 -6.98 7.95 7.84
CA GLU A 396 -7.11 7.73 9.30
C GLU A 396 -8.01 6.54 9.66
N LYS A 397 -9.03 6.24 8.83
CA LYS A 397 -9.97 5.15 9.11
C LYS A 397 -9.45 3.78 8.67
N TYR A 398 -8.75 3.73 7.53
CA TYR A 398 -8.38 2.47 6.88
C TYR A 398 -6.91 2.07 7.11
N CYS A 399 -6.03 3.03 7.37
CA CYS A 399 -4.58 2.80 7.48
C CYS A 399 -4.04 2.88 8.91
N SER A 400 -4.91 3.15 9.89
CA SER A 400 -4.53 3.14 11.30
C SER A 400 -4.22 1.73 11.78
N PRO A 401 -3.16 1.54 12.59
CA PRO A 401 -2.90 0.28 13.26
C PRO A 401 -4.11 -0.10 14.11
N ASN A 402 -4.52 -1.37 14.06
CA ASN A 402 -5.64 -1.83 14.85
C ASN A 402 -5.28 -1.84 16.34
N ILE A 403 -5.69 -0.79 17.07
CA ILE A 403 -5.40 -0.58 18.50
C ILE A 403 -5.88 -1.78 19.33
N THR A 404 -6.97 -2.44 18.94
CA THR A 404 -7.49 -3.64 19.63
C THR A 404 -6.52 -4.82 19.52
N LEU A 405 -5.89 -5.01 18.35
CA LEU A 405 -4.91 -6.07 18.13
C LEU A 405 -3.62 -5.80 18.93
N ILE A 406 -3.15 -4.55 18.91
CA ILE A 406 -1.95 -4.13 19.65
C ILE A 406 -2.17 -4.31 21.16
N SER A 407 -3.31 -3.86 21.68
CA SER A 407 -3.64 -4.01 23.10
C SER A 407 -3.80 -5.47 23.53
N LEU A 408 -4.41 -6.33 22.70
CA LEU A 408 -4.50 -7.77 22.93
C LEU A 408 -3.12 -8.45 22.98
N LEU A 409 -2.22 -8.10 22.06
CA LEU A 409 -0.85 -8.63 22.05
C LEU A 409 -0.07 -8.21 23.30
N VAL A 410 -0.20 -6.96 23.72
CA VAL A 410 0.44 -6.45 24.95
C VAL A 410 -0.10 -7.18 26.18
N LEU A 411 -1.43 -7.36 26.29
CA LEU A 411 -2.05 -8.11 27.38
C LEU A 411 -1.62 -9.58 27.40
N ALA A 412 -1.50 -10.23 26.24
CA ALA A 412 -1.02 -11.60 26.14
C ALA A 412 0.44 -11.71 26.62
N CYS A 413 1.31 -10.78 26.22
CA CYS A 413 2.70 -10.74 26.70
C CYS A 413 2.78 -10.57 28.22
N ILE A 414 1.99 -9.66 28.80
CA ILE A 414 1.89 -9.49 30.26
C ILE A 414 1.41 -10.79 30.91
N GLY A 415 0.38 -11.43 30.35
CA GLY A 415 -0.14 -12.71 30.81
C GLY A 415 0.93 -13.82 30.85
N VAL A 416 1.77 -13.93 29.82
CA VAL A 416 2.87 -14.89 29.76
C VAL A 416 3.93 -14.59 30.83
N VAL A 417 4.30 -13.32 31.03
CA VAL A 417 5.26 -12.93 32.07
C VAL A 417 4.73 -13.24 33.46
N VAL A 418 3.46 -12.92 33.73
CA VAL A 418 2.81 -13.24 35.01
C VAL A 418 2.75 -14.76 35.22
N LEU A 419 2.39 -15.53 34.20
CA LEU A 419 2.38 -16.99 34.26
C LEU A 419 3.78 -17.53 34.56
N PHE A 420 4.81 -17.02 33.90
CA PHE A 420 6.20 -17.41 34.14
C PHE A 420 6.64 -17.10 35.57
N LEU A 421 6.31 -15.91 36.09
CA LEU A 421 6.59 -15.52 37.48
C LEU A 421 5.84 -16.41 38.49
N LEU A 422 4.59 -16.75 38.22
CA LEU A 422 3.80 -17.68 39.05
C LEU A 422 4.39 -19.10 39.03
N CYS A 423 4.77 -19.61 37.85
CA CYS A 423 5.45 -20.89 37.71
C CYS A 423 6.80 -20.91 38.42
N TYR A 424 7.58 -19.81 38.33
CA TYR A 424 8.86 -19.69 39.02
C TYR A 424 8.68 -19.62 40.54
N ARG A 425 7.75 -18.80 41.04
CA ARG A 425 7.42 -18.72 42.47
C ARG A 425 6.98 -20.06 43.03
N ASN A 426 6.15 -20.80 42.28
CA ASN A 426 5.61 -22.08 42.70
C ASN A 426 6.42 -23.29 42.18
N ARG A 427 7.67 -23.09 41.73
CA ARG A 427 8.45 -24.13 41.02
C ARG A 427 8.59 -25.44 41.82
N TRP A 428 8.77 -25.33 43.13
CA TRP A 428 8.94 -26.50 44.01
C TRP A 428 7.62 -27.24 44.20
N ALA A 429 6.50 -26.51 44.35
CA ALA A 429 5.17 -27.11 44.46
C ALA A 429 4.72 -27.75 43.13
N LEU A 430 5.01 -27.11 41.99
CA LEU A 430 4.77 -27.69 40.67
C LEU A 430 5.60 -28.95 40.46
N ARG A 431 6.89 -28.93 40.80
CA ARG A 431 7.78 -30.10 40.68
C ARG A 431 7.31 -31.25 41.55
N ASN A 432 6.87 -30.98 42.78
CA ASN A 432 6.32 -31.98 43.68
C ASN A 432 5.00 -32.56 43.13
N LYS A 433 4.06 -31.73 42.70
CA LYS A 433 2.81 -32.23 42.09
C LYS A 433 3.05 -33.01 40.81
N LEU A 434 4.03 -32.61 39.98
CA LEU A 434 4.41 -33.35 38.79
C LEU A 434 5.05 -34.70 39.13
N PHE A 435 5.83 -34.76 40.21
CA PHE A 435 6.40 -35.98 40.75
C PHE A 435 5.30 -36.93 41.28
N LEU A 436 4.36 -36.42 42.08
CA LEU A 436 3.20 -37.18 42.54
C LEU A 436 2.32 -37.66 41.37
N LEU A 437 2.12 -36.83 40.35
CA LEU A 437 1.38 -37.22 39.14
C LEU A 437 2.11 -38.34 38.37
N LYS A 438 3.44 -38.29 38.29
CA LYS A 438 4.24 -39.39 37.72
C LYS A 438 4.08 -40.68 38.52
N LEU A 439 4.12 -40.61 39.85
CA LEU A 439 3.91 -41.75 40.74
C LEU A 439 2.50 -42.35 40.58
N ALA A 440 1.48 -41.51 40.47
CA ALA A 440 0.11 -41.95 40.24
C ALA A 440 -0.08 -42.62 38.87
N VAL A 441 0.56 -42.11 37.81
CA VAL A 441 0.55 -42.73 36.47
C VAL A 441 1.30 -44.07 36.45
N LEU A 442 2.33 -44.22 37.29
CA LEU A 442 3.09 -45.46 37.45
C LEU A 442 2.39 -46.49 38.37
N GLY A 443 1.23 -46.15 38.96
CA GLY A 443 0.46 -47.07 39.81
C GLY A 443 1.13 -47.38 41.16
N TYR A 444 1.89 -46.44 41.72
CA TYR A 444 2.55 -46.61 43.01
C TYR A 444 1.55 -46.50 44.16
N ASP A 445 1.38 -47.60 44.93
CA ASP A 445 0.67 -47.64 46.22
C ASP A 445 1.68 -47.96 47.34
N GLU A 446 1.75 -47.11 48.36
CA GLU A 446 2.58 -47.29 49.55
C GLU A 446 1.91 -48.34 50.46
N ILE A 447 2.48 -49.56 50.54
CA ILE A 447 1.90 -50.68 51.31
C ILE A 447 2.60 -50.78 52.68
N GLU A 448 1.92 -50.35 53.73
CA GLU A 448 2.33 -50.54 55.12
C GLU A 448 1.97 -51.97 55.61
N ASP A 449 2.75 -52.54 56.53
CA ASP A 449 2.32 -53.75 57.24
C ASP A 449 1.07 -53.43 58.06
N VAL A 450 0.03 -54.25 57.92
CA VAL A 450 -1.28 -54.04 58.57
C VAL A 450 -1.20 -54.32 60.08
N ARG A 451 -0.15 -55.02 60.54
CA ARG A 451 0.06 -55.42 61.93
C ARG A 451 0.81 -54.34 62.71
N GLY A 452 0.24 -53.91 63.84
CA GLY A 452 0.89 -52.98 64.77
C GLY A 452 1.85 -53.69 65.74
N HIS A 453 2.72 -52.91 66.41
CA HIS A 453 3.70 -53.43 67.37
C HIS A 453 3.08 -54.28 68.51
N GLY A 454 1.84 -53.96 68.92
CA GLY A 454 1.07 -54.70 69.92
C GLY A 454 0.79 -56.18 69.58
N GLU A 455 0.89 -56.59 68.32
CA GLU A 455 0.66 -57.98 67.89
C GLU A 455 1.93 -58.86 67.96
N PHE A 456 3.09 -58.24 68.16
CA PHE A 456 4.37 -58.93 68.33
C PHE A 456 4.63 -59.24 69.81
N ALA A 457 5.48 -60.24 70.08
CA ALA A 457 5.82 -60.59 71.47
C ALA A 457 6.74 -59.54 72.10
N PHE A 458 7.59 -58.93 71.28
CA PHE A 458 8.51 -57.86 71.65
C PHE A 458 8.30 -56.66 70.71
N ASP A 459 8.42 -55.46 71.25
CA ASP A 459 8.32 -54.23 70.47
C ASP A 459 9.65 -53.95 69.76
N LEU A 460 10.78 -54.04 70.48
CA LEU A 460 12.12 -53.89 69.91
C LEU A 460 13.04 -55.03 70.36
N ASN A 461 13.93 -55.42 69.45
CA ASN A 461 15.08 -56.25 69.74
C ASN A 461 16.35 -55.50 69.37
N VAL A 462 17.25 -55.27 70.32
CA VAL A 462 18.53 -54.61 70.08
C VAL A 462 19.64 -55.64 70.17
N MET A 463 20.38 -55.78 69.06
CA MET A 463 21.53 -56.66 68.96
C MET A 463 22.81 -55.82 68.86
N CYS A 464 23.70 -56.00 69.83
CA CYS A 464 24.99 -55.33 69.93
C CYS A 464 26.11 -56.34 70.19
N ASP A 465 27.34 -55.85 70.05
CA ASP A 465 28.54 -56.49 70.57
C ASP A 465 28.69 -56.18 72.08
N ASP A 466 29.38 -57.04 72.82
CA ASP A 466 29.59 -56.90 74.26
C ASP A 466 30.32 -55.58 74.61
N ASP A 467 31.17 -55.07 73.70
CA ASP A 467 31.87 -53.79 73.89
C ASP A 467 30.96 -52.57 73.70
N ASP A 468 29.82 -52.71 73.02
CA ASP A 468 28.88 -51.62 72.71
C ASP A 468 27.73 -51.51 73.73
N ASP A 469 27.69 -52.44 74.70
CA ASP A 469 26.64 -52.55 75.73
C ASP A 469 26.56 -51.30 76.64
N GLU A 470 27.69 -50.65 76.90
CA GLU A 470 27.74 -49.42 77.68
C GLU A 470 27.02 -48.27 76.94
N TRP A 471 27.22 -48.15 75.63
CA TRP A 471 26.55 -47.12 74.82
C TRP A 471 25.04 -47.35 74.77
N LEU A 472 24.62 -48.61 74.61
CA LEU A 472 23.21 -49.03 74.64
C LEU A 472 22.51 -48.57 75.93
N ARG A 473 23.16 -48.81 77.09
CA ARG A 473 22.60 -48.46 78.41
C ARG A 473 22.63 -46.95 78.68
N ALA A 474 23.66 -46.24 78.21
CA ALA A 474 23.83 -44.82 78.47
C ALA A 474 22.98 -43.93 77.56
N HIS A 475 22.76 -44.31 76.30
CA HIS A 475 22.12 -43.46 75.30
C HIS A 475 20.78 -44.00 74.80
N LEU A 476 20.78 -45.25 74.31
CA LEU A 476 19.59 -45.78 73.62
C LEU A 476 18.47 -46.11 74.60
N LYS A 477 18.76 -46.75 75.73
CA LYS A 477 17.74 -47.11 76.73
C LYS A 477 16.99 -45.89 77.30
N PRO A 478 17.66 -44.82 77.78
CA PRO A 478 16.95 -43.62 78.24
C PRO A 478 16.14 -42.93 77.13
N ALA A 479 16.65 -42.91 75.90
CA ALA A 479 15.95 -42.30 74.77
C ALA A 479 14.68 -43.07 74.38
N LEU A 480 14.69 -44.40 74.48
CA LEU A 480 13.50 -45.22 74.27
C LEU A 480 12.43 -44.93 75.34
N GLU A 481 12.82 -44.89 76.62
CA GLU A 481 11.92 -44.59 77.74
C GLU A 481 11.30 -43.17 77.64
N GLU A 482 12.06 -42.18 77.15
CA GLU A 482 11.58 -40.81 77.00
C GLU A 482 10.71 -40.60 75.76
N ARG A 483 11.13 -41.10 74.59
CA ARG A 483 10.52 -40.75 73.29
C ARG A 483 9.50 -41.78 72.78
N LEU A 484 9.55 -43.02 73.27
CA LEU A 484 8.68 -44.12 72.88
C LEU A 484 8.16 -44.89 74.11
N PRO A 485 7.35 -44.24 74.98
CA PRO A 485 6.84 -44.86 76.19
C PRO A 485 5.92 -46.07 75.94
N ASP A 486 5.34 -46.16 74.74
CA ASP A 486 4.45 -47.26 74.33
C ASP A 486 5.22 -48.54 73.91
N PHE A 487 6.55 -48.50 73.84
CA PHE A 487 7.41 -49.63 73.47
C PHE A 487 8.11 -50.15 74.73
N ASP A 488 7.40 -50.93 75.53
CA ASP A 488 7.87 -51.40 76.85
C ASP A 488 8.39 -52.85 76.84
N ARG A 489 8.07 -53.65 75.79
CA ARG A 489 8.51 -55.05 75.67
C ARG A 489 9.78 -55.18 74.82
N ASN A 490 10.90 -54.66 75.32
CA ASN A 490 12.16 -54.63 74.57
C ASN A 490 13.13 -55.72 75.05
N VAL A 491 13.84 -56.35 74.11
CA VAL A 491 14.99 -57.23 74.38
C VAL A 491 16.27 -56.44 74.08
N LEU A 492 17.08 -56.16 75.10
CA LEU A 492 18.27 -55.31 74.98
C LEU A 492 19.54 -56.14 75.20
N GLY A 493 20.19 -56.53 74.11
CA GLY A 493 21.42 -57.32 74.15
C GLY A 493 21.19 -58.78 74.55
N ASP A 494 22.30 -59.49 74.80
CA ASP A 494 22.27 -60.94 75.03
C ASP A 494 21.80 -61.32 76.44
N GLU A 495 21.86 -60.40 77.41
CA GLU A 495 21.41 -60.62 78.80
C GLU A 495 19.90 -60.84 78.90
N ASP A 496 19.13 -60.26 77.98
CA ASP A 496 17.66 -60.33 77.95
C ASP A 496 17.12 -61.52 77.12
N LEU A 497 18.00 -62.38 76.60
CA LEU A 497 17.60 -63.56 75.84
C LEU A 497 16.90 -64.60 76.74
N ILE A 498 15.98 -65.36 76.13
CA ILE A 498 15.15 -66.34 76.84
C ILE A 498 16.02 -67.48 77.40
N ILE A 499 16.07 -67.58 78.73
CA ILE A 499 16.80 -68.63 79.44
C ILE A 499 16.14 -70.00 79.18
N GLY A 500 16.93 -70.98 78.73
CA GLY A 500 16.49 -72.36 78.50
C GLY A 500 16.39 -72.78 77.02
N MET A 501 16.64 -71.87 76.08
CA MET A 501 16.81 -72.17 74.65
C MET A 501 18.31 -72.28 74.27
N HIS A 502 18.64 -72.93 73.16
CA HIS A 502 19.98 -72.79 72.57
C HIS A 502 20.17 -71.36 72.07
N TYR A 503 21.37 -70.80 72.22
CA TYR A 503 21.66 -69.39 71.94
C TYR A 503 21.23 -68.92 70.54
N LEU A 504 21.51 -69.70 69.48
CA LEU A 504 21.08 -69.37 68.12
C LEU A 504 19.55 -69.43 67.93
N ASP A 505 18.88 -70.36 68.62
CA ASP A 505 17.43 -70.47 68.59
C ASP A 505 16.78 -69.29 69.32
N ALA A 506 17.39 -68.82 70.41
CA ALA A 506 16.95 -67.64 71.14
C ALA A 506 17.07 -66.37 70.28
N ILE A 507 18.20 -66.18 69.58
CA ILE A 507 18.41 -65.08 68.64
C ILE A 507 17.36 -65.10 67.52
N HIS A 508 17.18 -66.25 66.86
CA HIS A 508 16.20 -66.39 65.79
C HIS A 508 14.78 -66.11 66.29
N TYR A 509 14.41 -66.64 67.46
CA TYR A 509 13.09 -66.43 68.07
C TYR A 509 12.83 -64.95 68.33
N VAL A 510 13.78 -64.23 68.91
CA VAL A 510 13.61 -62.81 69.22
C VAL A 510 13.53 -61.98 67.93
N VAL A 511 14.33 -62.26 66.90
CA VAL A 511 14.23 -61.58 65.58
C VAL A 511 12.84 -61.76 64.96
N GLU A 512 12.31 -62.99 64.99
CA GLU A 512 11.02 -63.32 64.38
C GLU A 512 9.83 -62.71 65.16
N LYS A 513 9.95 -62.62 66.49
CA LYS A 513 8.87 -62.18 67.37
C LYS A 513 8.93 -60.70 67.75
N SER A 514 9.89 -59.95 67.21
CA SER A 514 10.03 -58.51 67.45
C SER A 514 9.44 -57.67 66.31
N TYR A 515 8.79 -56.56 66.65
CA TYR A 515 8.25 -55.64 65.64
C TYR A 515 9.36 -54.92 64.85
N LYS A 516 10.45 -54.53 65.52
CA LYS A 516 11.70 -54.05 64.89
C LYS A 516 12.92 -54.71 65.50
N THR A 517 13.92 -54.99 64.67
CA THR A 517 15.26 -55.38 65.11
C THR A 517 16.25 -54.25 64.82
N ILE A 518 16.98 -53.82 65.84
CA ILE A 518 17.98 -52.77 65.79
C ILE A 518 19.35 -53.42 65.94
N LEU A 519 20.30 -53.08 65.06
CA LEU A 519 21.68 -53.54 65.17
C LEU A 519 22.63 -52.38 65.37
N LEU A 520 23.43 -52.44 66.43
CA LEU A 520 24.48 -51.47 66.70
C LEU A 520 25.79 -51.92 66.04
N VAL A 521 26.32 -51.10 65.15
CA VAL A 521 27.50 -51.42 64.35
C VAL A 521 28.64 -50.49 64.72
N SER A 522 29.68 -51.07 65.30
CA SER A 522 30.98 -50.47 65.61
C SER A 522 32.11 -51.26 64.91
N ARG A 523 33.36 -50.77 64.95
CA ARG A 523 34.53 -51.52 64.46
C ARG A 523 34.74 -52.84 65.20
N ASN A 524 34.35 -52.93 66.47
CA ASN A 524 34.45 -54.17 67.24
C ASN A 524 33.37 -55.16 66.80
N ALA A 525 32.13 -54.68 66.64
CA ALA A 525 31.01 -55.49 66.17
C ALA A 525 31.28 -56.13 64.79
N VAL A 526 31.80 -55.37 63.82
CA VAL A 526 32.08 -55.91 62.47
C VAL A 526 33.23 -56.92 62.43
N ARG A 527 34.09 -56.96 63.46
CA ARG A 527 35.19 -57.92 63.60
C ARG A 527 34.78 -59.17 64.39
N ASN A 528 33.68 -59.10 65.14
CA ASN A 528 33.16 -60.23 65.91
C ASN A 528 32.28 -61.15 65.05
N ASN A 529 32.70 -62.41 64.90
CA ASN A 529 31.93 -63.41 64.16
C ASN A 529 30.54 -63.66 64.74
N TRP A 530 30.35 -63.54 66.06
CA TRP A 530 29.04 -63.75 66.70
C TRP A 530 28.07 -62.62 66.34
N PHE A 531 28.53 -61.38 66.30
CA PHE A 531 27.72 -60.26 65.83
C PHE A 531 27.32 -60.42 64.35
N LEU A 532 28.23 -60.89 63.50
CA LEU A 532 27.91 -61.15 62.09
C LEU A 532 26.88 -62.27 61.90
N VAL A 533 26.83 -63.24 62.81
CA VAL A 533 25.75 -64.24 62.83
C VAL A 533 24.41 -63.58 63.19
N LYS A 534 24.37 -62.73 64.22
CA LYS A 534 23.15 -61.94 64.57
C LYS A 534 22.68 -61.08 63.39
N PHE A 535 23.61 -60.37 62.75
CA PHE A 535 23.34 -59.53 61.58
C PHE A 535 22.77 -60.34 60.42
N ARG A 536 23.33 -61.52 60.16
CA ARG A 536 22.81 -62.42 59.13
C ARG A 536 21.41 -62.91 59.43
N THR A 537 21.14 -63.32 60.67
CA THR A 537 19.80 -63.78 61.06
C THR A 537 18.75 -62.67 60.90
N ALA A 538 19.09 -61.44 61.27
CA ALA A 538 18.20 -60.28 61.05
C ALA A 538 17.99 -59.99 59.55
N LEU A 539 19.05 -60.05 58.74
CA LEU A 539 18.97 -59.79 57.30
C LEU A 539 18.15 -60.85 56.56
N ASP A 540 18.35 -62.13 56.89
CA ASP A 540 17.58 -63.23 56.31
C ASP A 540 16.08 -63.05 56.61
N HIS A 541 15.73 -62.63 57.83
CA HIS A 541 14.36 -62.31 58.22
C HIS A 541 13.73 -61.16 57.42
N VAL A 542 14.47 -60.07 57.19
CA VAL A 542 14.02 -58.94 56.34
C VAL A 542 13.68 -59.43 54.93
N ASN A 543 14.55 -60.26 54.36
CA ASN A 543 14.40 -60.77 53.01
C ASN A 543 13.21 -61.75 52.89
N ASP A 544 12.99 -62.60 53.88
CA ASP A 544 11.90 -63.58 53.89
C ASP A 544 10.52 -62.91 53.97
N TYR A 545 10.37 -61.88 54.80
CA TYR A 545 9.10 -61.18 54.99
C TYR A 545 8.92 -59.96 54.08
N GLN A 546 9.98 -59.52 53.39
CA GLN A 546 10.00 -58.31 52.57
C GLN A 546 9.52 -57.07 53.32
N LEU A 547 9.97 -56.90 54.57
CA LEU A 547 9.60 -55.80 55.45
C LEU A 547 10.85 -55.05 55.92
N GLU A 548 10.79 -53.71 55.92
CA GLU A 548 11.80 -52.82 56.50
C GLU A 548 11.75 -52.85 58.04
N ASN A 549 11.92 -54.02 58.65
CA ASN A 549 11.86 -54.21 60.10
C ASN A 549 13.25 -54.23 60.77
N MET A 550 14.33 -54.07 60.00
CA MET A 550 15.71 -53.98 60.48
C MET A 550 16.26 -52.56 60.37
N VAL A 551 16.74 -52.00 61.48
CA VAL A 551 17.38 -50.68 61.54
C VAL A 551 18.83 -50.83 61.99
N VAL A 552 19.78 -50.30 61.21
CA VAL A 552 21.20 -50.34 61.55
C VAL A 552 21.67 -49.00 62.08
N ILE A 553 22.35 -48.98 63.22
CA ILE A 553 22.91 -47.76 63.82
C ILE A 553 24.43 -47.88 63.81
N PHE A 554 25.11 -47.03 63.04
CA PHE A 554 26.55 -46.89 63.07
C PHE A 554 26.93 -45.99 64.25
N LEU A 555 27.69 -46.53 65.20
CA LEU A 555 28.16 -45.76 66.36
C LEU A 555 29.35 -44.86 66.03
N GLU A 556 30.04 -45.16 64.93
CA GLU A 556 31.19 -44.43 64.42
C GLU A 556 31.25 -44.54 62.89
N ASP A 557 32.02 -43.67 62.24
CA ASP A 557 32.32 -43.78 60.83
C ASP A 557 33.34 -44.91 60.57
N ILE A 558 32.88 -45.96 59.90
CA ILE A 558 33.68 -47.13 59.51
C ILE A 558 33.97 -47.07 58.00
N PRO A 559 35.24 -47.12 57.57
CA PRO A 559 35.58 -47.14 56.15
C PRO A 559 35.01 -48.36 55.43
N ASP A 560 34.56 -48.19 54.18
CA ASP A 560 33.97 -49.26 53.35
C ASP A 560 34.87 -50.50 53.20
N GLU A 561 36.19 -50.32 53.25
CA GLU A 561 37.19 -51.41 53.18
C GLU A 561 37.16 -52.33 54.41
N GLU A 562 36.81 -51.78 55.57
CA GLU A 562 36.70 -52.53 56.83
C GLU A 562 35.32 -53.20 57.00
N LEU A 563 34.32 -52.81 56.20
CA LEU A 563 32.97 -53.36 56.29
C LEU A 563 32.88 -54.79 55.70
N PRO A 564 32.33 -55.76 56.46
CA PRO A 564 32.03 -57.09 55.95
C PRO A 564 31.07 -57.05 54.76
N PHE A 565 31.19 -58.02 53.85
CA PHE A 565 30.37 -58.09 52.64
C PHE A 565 28.86 -58.01 52.94
N LEU A 566 28.41 -58.67 54.00
CA LEU A 566 27.00 -58.71 54.39
C LEU A 566 26.45 -57.33 54.77
N VAL A 567 27.25 -56.52 55.46
CA VAL A 567 26.88 -55.16 55.86
C VAL A 567 26.86 -54.24 54.63
N ARG A 568 27.86 -54.36 53.75
CA ARG A 568 27.86 -53.65 52.46
C ARG A 568 26.68 -54.03 51.57
N LEU A 569 26.29 -55.31 51.57
CA LEU A 569 25.13 -55.79 50.82
C LEU A 569 23.85 -55.13 51.33
N PHE A 570 23.64 -55.08 52.65
CA PHE A 570 22.51 -54.38 53.25
C PHE A 570 22.50 -52.88 52.90
N LEU A 571 23.65 -52.21 52.99
CA LEU A 571 23.78 -50.80 52.60
C LEU A 571 23.49 -50.58 51.11
N SER A 572 23.89 -51.53 50.26
CA SER A 572 23.66 -51.46 48.81
C SER A 572 22.20 -51.72 48.41
N ASP A 573 21.49 -52.58 49.15
CA ASP A 573 20.09 -52.93 48.89
C ASP A 573 19.11 -52.03 49.67
N HIS A 574 19.51 -50.77 49.87
CA HIS A 574 18.65 -49.72 50.42
C HIS A 574 18.22 -49.91 51.88
N GLY A 575 19.03 -50.61 52.69
CA GLY A 575 18.76 -50.83 54.11
C GLY A 575 18.70 -49.55 54.94
N THR A 576 17.72 -49.44 55.84
CA THR A 576 17.58 -48.26 56.71
C THR A 576 18.69 -48.21 57.75
N TYR A 577 19.60 -47.22 57.62
CA TYR A 577 20.66 -46.97 58.59
C TYR A 577 20.64 -45.53 59.13
N LEU A 578 21.20 -45.38 60.32
CA LEU A 578 21.44 -44.11 61.00
C LEU A 578 22.90 -44.07 61.47
N THR A 579 23.48 -42.88 61.50
CA THR A 579 24.84 -42.66 62.02
C THR A 579 24.75 -41.82 63.28
N TRP A 580 25.37 -42.27 64.36
CA TRP A 580 25.51 -41.54 65.60
C TRP A 580 26.52 -40.39 65.44
N THR A 581 26.22 -39.24 66.05
CA THR A 581 27.03 -38.02 65.99
C THR A 581 27.07 -37.37 67.36
N GLU A 582 28.21 -36.80 67.72
CA GLU A 582 28.43 -36.09 68.99
C GLU A 582 27.90 -34.64 68.95
N ASP A 583 27.47 -34.12 67.79
CA ASP A 583 26.88 -32.78 67.68
C ASP A 583 25.44 -32.76 68.23
N ALA A 584 25.22 -31.99 69.29
CA ALA A 584 23.93 -31.83 69.95
C ALA A 584 22.77 -31.40 69.00
N LYS A 585 23.05 -30.66 67.92
CA LYS A 585 22.00 -30.28 66.94
C LYS A 585 21.64 -31.43 66.00
N GLU A 586 22.63 -32.24 65.63
CA GLU A 586 22.42 -33.39 64.75
C GLU A 586 21.83 -34.58 65.52
N GLN A 587 22.08 -34.68 66.83
CA GLN A 587 21.42 -35.66 67.71
C GLN A 587 19.89 -35.52 67.72
N GLU A 588 19.35 -34.30 67.75
CA GLU A 588 17.89 -34.11 67.70
C GLU A 588 17.30 -34.59 66.36
N TYR A 589 18.04 -34.39 65.27
CA TYR A 589 17.67 -34.92 63.96
C TYR A 589 17.76 -36.44 63.91
N PHE A 590 18.82 -37.03 64.46
CA PHE A 590 18.98 -38.48 64.63
C PHE A 590 17.78 -39.08 65.35
N TRP A 591 17.42 -38.55 66.53
CA TRP A 591 16.31 -39.07 67.31
C TRP A 591 14.95 -38.90 66.64
N THR A 592 14.72 -37.77 65.97
CA THR A 592 13.48 -37.54 65.20
C THR A 592 13.35 -38.56 64.06
N LYS A 593 14.45 -38.81 63.34
CA LYS A 593 14.50 -39.81 62.25
C LYS A 593 14.35 -41.23 62.80
N PHE A 594 14.99 -41.54 63.93
CA PHE A 594 14.90 -42.83 64.62
C PHE A 594 13.46 -43.17 65.04
N VAL A 595 12.76 -42.24 65.71
CA VAL A 595 11.35 -42.43 66.11
C VAL A 595 10.45 -42.64 64.88
N LYS A 596 10.69 -41.94 63.78
CA LYS A 596 9.92 -42.11 62.55
C LYS A 596 10.12 -43.52 61.95
N LEU A 597 11.35 -44.03 61.94
CA LEU A 597 11.68 -45.36 61.43
C LEU A 597 11.09 -46.49 62.28
N LEU A 598 11.02 -46.31 63.60
CA LEU A 598 10.49 -47.32 64.50
C LEU A 598 8.96 -47.44 64.47
N LYS A 599 8.23 -46.39 64.09
CA LYS A 599 6.75 -46.41 64.13
C LYS A 599 6.09 -47.24 63.02
N VAL A 600 6.72 -47.40 61.86
CA VAL A 600 6.09 -48.03 60.68
C VAL A 600 7.00 -49.10 60.09
N ASN A 601 6.44 -50.29 59.85
CA ASN A 601 7.02 -51.32 58.99
C ASN A 601 6.49 -51.18 57.57
N ARG A 602 7.39 -50.94 56.60
CA ARG A 602 7.06 -50.77 55.18
C ARG A 602 7.47 -52.03 54.43
N LYS A 603 6.75 -52.39 53.36
CA LYS A 603 7.23 -53.45 52.46
C LYS A 603 8.43 -52.99 51.65
N THR A 604 9.47 -53.82 51.56
CA THR A 604 10.63 -53.54 50.72
C THR A 604 10.20 -53.51 49.26
N ASN A 605 10.53 -52.42 48.54
CA ASN A 605 10.17 -52.26 47.13
C ASN A 605 11.35 -51.72 46.32
N HIS A 606 12.02 -52.59 45.57
CA HIS A 606 13.26 -52.29 44.83
C HIS A 606 13.06 -51.38 43.60
N VAL A 607 11.86 -50.83 43.35
CA VAL A 607 11.53 -50.05 42.14
C VAL A 607 11.81 -48.54 42.29
N ILE A 608 11.98 -48.02 43.51
CA ILE A 608 12.24 -46.60 43.75
C ILE A 608 13.63 -46.43 44.40
N PRO A 609 14.57 -45.68 43.80
CA PRO A 609 15.79 -45.28 44.50
C PRO A 609 15.44 -44.27 45.60
N PRO A 610 16.03 -44.36 46.82
CA PRO A 610 15.78 -43.38 47.87
C PRO A 610 16.30 -41.98 47.48
N GLU A 611 15.66 -40.95 48.05
CA GLU A 611 15.92 -39.51 47.81
C GLU A 611 17.39 -39.09 47.97
#